data_AF-A0A353HCV9-F1
#
_entry.id   AF-A0A353HCV9-F1
#
_cell.length_a   1.000
_cell.length_b   1.000
_cell.length_c   1.000
_cell.angle_alpha   90.00
_cell.angle_beta   90.00
_cell.angle_gamma   90.00
#
_symmetry.space_group_name_H-M   'P 1'
#
loop_
_entity.id
_entity.type
_entity.pdbx_description
1 polymer ?
#
loop_
_entity_poly.entity_id
_entity_poly.type
_entity_poly.pdbx_seq_one_letter_code
_entity_poly.pdbx_strand_id
1 'polypeptide(L)'
;MSTNHKLQEMLTDIRKFDESIERIKIKNVKINKQNLSVHVNLINDKSISEQVKNAISEKIKSYMPNAFGFVTVDVKKVKADKDLVELMVFDYVQSTRKYLIGAIKKEDFCYDTQTFTLNIALSDREYDIFKGGKIFDDIKEFLNENFCEPIRITTSSRSERESNFKEEQADETDFERIKLRTLKVENVRSYISYDTNDVAVYIADAVNLRSAVTVCGIITEVRKRTNDKGKDWFLISFTDKTGNLSGHYFPRKDKVKFVEALKEGDGVIFDGEMEEYNGRPSYRINNIGLCDFPADFVPERKEGKKAPANYKKIFPQELQDATQINVFKQDDFIPDCLMGKTFVVFDVETTGLDVLNDRITEIGAVKIVDGEIKDCFTTLINPQVNISEKITSITGITNEMVADKPVFSEICSDFYKYVENAILVAHNANFDISMMKNHYLREGYYLENSYLDTLEISRNTLKGLKNYQLNTVCDYFEIQFLHHRALSDAHATAKLFIELIKLKKCLPF
;
A
#
# COMPACT_ATOMS: atom_id res chain seq x y z
N MET A 1 -18.03 2.88 -44.76
CA MET A 1 -17.13 3.77 -43.99
C MET A 1 -16.40 2.91 -42.96
N SER A 2 -15.07 2.93 -42.97
CA SER A 2 -14.24 2.16 -42.04
C SER A 2 -14.63 2.44 -40.59
N THR A 3 -14.67 1.41 -39.73
CA THR A 3 -14.93 1.48 -38.28
C THR A 3 -14.12 2.58 -37.59
N ASN A 4 -12.92 2.88 -38.11
CA ASN A 4 -12.02 3.90 -37.57
C ASN A 4 -12.53 5.34 -37.83
N HIS A 5 -13.25 5.58 -38.93
CA HIS A 5 -13.78 6.91 -39.26
C HIS A 5 -14.91 7.33 -38.31
N LYS A 6 -15.83 6.41 -37.98
CA LYS A 6 -16.92 6.68 -37.04
C LYS A 6 -16.42 6.94 -35.61
N LEU A 7 -15.34 6.26 -35.22
CA LEU A 7 -14.71 6.44 -33.90
C LEU A 7 -14.07 7.83 -33.77
N GLN A 8 -13.37 8.28 -34.81
CA GLN A 8 -12.74 9.61 -34.83
C GLN A 8 -13.78 10.73 -34.90
N GLU A 9 -14.86 10.55 -35.65
CA GLU A 9 -15.99 11.48 -35.69
C GLU A 9 -16.66 11.61 -34.32
N MET A 10 -16.93 10.49 -33.65
CA MET A 10 -17.48 10.47 -32.29
C MET A 10 -16.56 11.19 -31.28
N LEU A 11 -15.26 10.92 -31.31
CA LEU A 11 -14.28 11.60 -30.45
C LEU A 11 -14.21 13.10 -30.71
N THR A 12 -14.26 13.50 -31.98
CA THR A 12 -14.24 14.92 -32.38
C THR A 12 -15.47 15.66 -31.85
N ASP A 13 -16.63 15.02 -31.85
CA ASP A 13 -17.84 15.59 -31.29
C ASP A 13 -17.84 15.65 -29.77
N ILE A 14 -17.30 14.63 -29.10
CA ILE A 14 -17.16 14.62 -27.64
C ILE A 14 -16.25 15.77 -27.18
N ARG A 15 -15.13 16.01 -27.86
CA ARG A 15 -14.15 17.07 -27.52
C ARG A 15 -14.73 18.49 -27.60
N LYS A 16 -15.86 18.70 -28.28
CA LYS A 16 -16.52 20.01 -28.41
C LYS A 16 -17.41 20.36 -27.21
N PHE A 17 -17.70 19.42 -26.31
CA PHE A 17 -18.65 19.68 -25.23
C PHE A 17 -18.09 20.53 -24.11
N ASP A 18 -16.78 20.43 -23.83
CA ASP A 18 -16.16 21.12 -22.70
C ASP A 18 -14.64 21.24 -22.90
N GLU A 19 -14.05 22.38 -22.50
CA GLU A 19 -12.59 22.62 -22.58
C GLU A 19 -11.77 21.67 -21.69
N SER A 20 -12.41 21.06 -20.68
CA SER A 20 -11.80 20.05 -19.82
C SER A 20 -11.55 18.72 -20.54
N ILE A 21 -12.14 18.47 -21.71
CA ILE A 21 -12.02 17.21 -22.46
C ILE A 21 -11.48 17.38 -23.88
N GLU A 22 -10.87 18.51 -24.20
CA GLU A 22 -10.30 18.81 -25.51
C GLU A 22 -9.31 17.72 -25.98
N ARG A 23 -8.58 17.09 -25.05
CA ARG A 23 -7.56 16.08 -25.34
C ARG A 23 -7.98 14.65 -24.98
N ILE A 24 -9.28 14.42 -24.72
CA ILE A 24 -9.76 13.09 -24.33
C ILE A 24 -9.48 12.05 -25.43
N LYS A 25 -9.04 10.85 -25.06
CA LYS A 25 -8.74 9.74 -25.97
C LYS A 25 -9.45 8.48 -25.53
N ILE A 26 -9.82 7.62 -26.49
CA ILE A 26 -10.28 6.26 -26.21
C ILE A 26 -9.07 5.37 -26.00
N LYS A 27 -8.99 4.77 -24.81
CA LYS A 27 -7.95 3.80 -24.47
C LYS A 27 -8.32 2.40 -24.94
N ASN A 28 -9.56 1.98 -24.69
CA ASN A 28 -10.09 0.74 -25.26
C ASN A 28 -11.63 0.74 -25.22
N VAL A 29 -12.24 -0.15 -26.00
CA VAL A 29 -13.67 -0.42 -26.02
C VAL A 29 -13.87 -1.91 -25.81
N LYS A 30 -14.63 -2.31 -24.79
CA LYS A 30 -15.05 -3.69 -24.56
C LYS A 30 -16.52 -3.83 -24.90
N ILE A 31 -16.83 -4.77 -25.77
CA ILE A 31 -18.21 -5.05 -26.21
C ILE A 31 -18.60 -6.41 -25.65
N ASN A 32 -19.67 -6.45 -24.85
CA ASN A 32 -20.27 -7.69 -24.42
C ASN A 32 -21.54 -7.95 -25.22
N LYS A 33 -21.49 -9.00 -26.05
CA LYS A 33 -22.58 -9.38 -26.96
C LYS A 33 -23.72 -10.13 -26.27
N GLN A 34 -23.49 -10.70 -25.09
CA GLN A 34 -24.48 -11.51 -24.37
C GLN A 34 -25.49 -10.66 -23.61
N ASN A 35 -25.02 -9.56 -23.00
CA ASN A 35 -25.85 -8.60 -22.27
C ASN A 35 -26.08 -7.30 -23.07
N LEU A 36 -25.60 -7.25 -24.32
CA LEU A 36 -25.68 -6.10 -25.21
C LEU A 36 -25.16 -4.81 -24.54
N SER A 37 -24.04 -4.90 -23.84
CA SER A 37 -23.39 -3.76 -23.18
C SER A 37 -22.07 -3.35 -23.84
N VAL A 38 -21.77 -2.06 -23.78
CA VAL A 38 -20.52 -1.48 -24.27
C VAL A 38 -19.85 -0.72 -23.13
N HIS A 39 -18.59 -1.04 -22.89
CA HIS A 39 -17.75 -0.38 -21.90
C HIS A 39 -16.64 0.39 -22.60
N VAL A 40 -16.62 1.70 -22.46
CA VAL A 40 -15.61 2.58 -23.08
C VAL A 40 -14.68 3.12 -22.01
N ASN A 41 -13.39 2.79 -22.12
CA ASN A 41 -12.36 3.36 -21.27
C ASN A 41 -11.72 4.55 -21.98
N LEU A 42 -11.85 5.73 -21.38
CA LEU A 42 -11.31 6.99 -21.84
C LEU A 42 -10.16 7.43 -20.94
N ILE A 43 -9.21 8.16 -21.51
CA ILE A 43 -8.17 8.88 -20.76
C ILE A 43 -8.30 10.38 -21.04
N ASN A 44 -8.08 11.18 -20.00
CA ASN A 44 -8.14 12.64 -20.08
C ASN A 44 -7.07 13.29 -19.21
N ASP A 45 -6.51 14.43 -19.63
CA ASP A 45 -5.47 15.17 -18.91
C ASP A 45 -6.01 15.96 -17.71
N LYS A 46 -7.25 16.42 -17.80
CA LYS A 46 -7.91 17.19 -16.74
C LYS A 46 -8.94 16.36 -15.97
N SER A 47 -9.21 16.79 -14.74
CA SER A 47 -10.34 16.29 -13.95
C SER A 47 -11.65 16.78 -14.59
N ILE A 48 -12.66 15.91 -14.65
CA ILE A 48 -13.95 16.21 -15.27
C ILE A 48 -15.08 16.03 -14.26
N SER A 49 -16.12 16.85 -14.36
CA SER A 49 -17.30 16.78 -13.51
C SER A 49 -18.21 15.60 -13.90
N GLU A 50 -19.10 15.19 -13.00
CA GLU A 50 -20.11 14.16 -13.29
C GLU A 50 -21.07 14.57 -14.42
N GLN A 51 -21.34 15.88 -14.56
CA GLN A 51 -22.13 16.40 -15.67
C GLN A 51 -21.47 16.14 -17.03
N VAL A 52 -20.15 16.35 -17.12
CA VAL A 52 -19.36 16.09 -18.33
C VAL A 52 -19.30 14.59 -18.63
N LYS A 53 -19.12 13.74 -17.61
CA LYS A 53 -19.17 12.27 -17.76
C LYS A 53 -20.52 11.78 -18.32
N ASN A 54 -21.62 12.33 -17.81
CA ASN A 54 -22.96 11.99 -18.29
C ASN A 54 -23.17 12.43 -19.76
N ALA A 55 -22.70 13.63 -20.13
CA ALA A 55 -22.75 14.11 -21.51
C ALA A 55 -21.94 13.23 -22.48
N ILE A 56 -20.75 12.78 -22.06
CA ILE A 56 -19.93 11.83 -22.82
C ILE A 56 -20.69 10.51 -23.01
N SER A 57 -21.29 9.97 -21.95
CA SER A 57 -22.05 8.71 -21.99
C SER A 57 -23.24 8.77 -22.94
N GLU A 58 -24.05 9.82 -22.85
CA GLU A 58 -25.20 10.03 -23.75
C GLU A 58 -24.78 10.19 -25.21
N LYS A 59 -23.68 10.90 -25.47
CA LYS A 59 -23.16 11.05 -26.83
C LYS A 59 -22.65 9.72 -27.37
N ILE A 60 -21.86 8.95 -26.62
CA ILE A 60 -21.39 7.62 -27.03
C ILE A 60 -22.59 6.71 -27.33
N LYS A 61 -23.63 6.75 -26.49
CA LYS A 61 -24.88 6.00 -26.70
C LYS A 61 -25.56 6.34 -28.03
N SER A 62 -25.55 7.60 -28.46
CA SER A 62 -26.11 8.01 -29.76
C SER A 62 -25.41 7.40 -30.99
N TYR A 63 -24.14 6.99 -30.85
CA TYR A 63 -23.39 6.31 -31.91
C TYR A 63 -23.52 4.78 -31.87
N MET A 64 -24.14 4.23 -30.82
CA MET A 64 -24.32 2.78 -30.68
C MET A 64 -25.58 2.30 -31.42
N PRO A 65 -25.58 1.08 -31.99
CA PRO A 65 -26.80 0.48 -32.54
C PRO A 65 -27.87 0.30 -31.45
N ASN A 66 -29.15 0.47 -31.80
CA ASN A 66 -30.30 0.37 -30.89
C ASN A 66 -30.37 -0.94 -30.07
N ALA A 67 -29.67 -1.99 -30.49
CA ALA A 67 -29.57 -3.25 -29.75
C ALA A 67 -28.73 -3.12 -28.45
N PHE A 68 -27.81 -2.16 -28.35
CA PHE A 68 -26.95 -1.97 -27.17
C PHE A 68 -27.58 -0.97 -26.20
N GLY A 69 -28.29 -1.49 -25.18
CA GLY A 69 -29.04 -0.67 -24.22
C GLY A 69 -28.20 -0.07 -23.10
N PHE A 70 -27.00 -0.61 -22.83
CA PHE A 70 -26.17 -0.24 -21.68
C PHE A 70 -24.78 0.21 -22.12
N VAL A 71 -24.50 1.50 -21.93
CA VAL A 71 -23.18 2.10 -22.19
C VAL A 71 -22.60 2.55 -20.86
N THR A 72 -21.42 2.03 -20.52
CA THR A 72 -20.64 2.44 -19.35
C THR A 72 -19.40 3.16 -19.84
N VAL A 73 -19.11 4.31 -19.24
CA VAL A 73 -17.95 5.14 -19.58
C VAL A 73 -17.11 5.33 -18.33
N ASP A 74 -15.88 4.85 -18.37
CA ASP A 74 -14.87 5.15 -17.38
C ASP A 74 -13.87 6.15 -17.94
N VAL A 75 -13.68 7.27 -17.26
CA VAL A 75 -12.68 8.27 -17.63
C VAL A 75 -11.57 8.27 -16.58
N LYS A 76 -10.39 7.80 -16.97
CA LYS A 76 -9.20 7.85 -16.12
C LYS A 76 -8.46 9.16 -16.37
N LYS A 77 -8.21 9.92 -15.31
CA LYS A 77 -7.32 11.08 -15.39
C LYS A 77 -5.87 10.60 -15.57
N VAL A 78 -5.22 11.05 -16.63
CA VAL A 78 -3.82 10.76 -16.96
C VAL A 78 -3.17 12.07 -17.39
N LYS A 79 -2.39 12.67 -16.49
CA LYS A 79 -1.59 13.86 -16.76
C LYS A 79 -0.17 13.42 -17.10
N ALA A 80 0.42 13.98 -18.16
CA ALA A 80 1.83 13.77 -18.48
C ALA A 80 2.71 14.50 -17.44
N ASP A 81 2.97 13.79 -16.35
CA ASP A 81 3.90 14.19 -15.30
C ASP A 81 5.34 13.84 -15.70
N LYS A 82 6.32 14.63 -15.22
CA LYS A 82 7.75 14.45 -15.52
C LYS A 82 8.24 13.05 -15.19
N ASP A 83 8.10 12.65 -13.93
CA ASP A 83 8.62 11.37 -13.47
C ASP A 83 7.89 10.20 -14.13
N LEU A 84 6.59 10.36 -14.36
CA LEU A 84 5.75 9.35 -15.00
C LEU A 84 6.14 9.11 -16.45
N VAL A 85 6.30 10.17 -17.26
CA VAL A 85 6.68 10.06 -18.67
C VAL A 85 8.08 9.46 -18.80
N GLU A 86 9.05 9.96 -18.03
CA GLU A 86 10.43 9.44 -18.05
C GLU A 86 10.49 7.97 -17.65
N LEU A 87 9.78 7.57 -16.59
CA LEU A 87 9.75 6.18 -16.12
C LEU A 87 9.05 5.25 -17.12
N MET A 88 7.86 5.63 -17.62
CA MET A 88 7.10 4.79 -18.55
C MET A 88 7.85 4.57 -19.86
N VAL A 89 8.55 5.58 -20.38
CA VAL A 89 9.37 5.42 -21.59
C VAL A 89 10.60 4.57 -21.32
N PHE A 90 11.28 4.76 -20.18
CA PHE A 90 12.40 3.93 -19.79
C PHE A 90 11.99 2.44 -19.70
N ASP A 91 10.93 2.13 -18.95
CA ASP A 91 10.43 0.76 -18.78
C ASP A 91 9.97 0.16 -20.12
N TYR A 92 9.34 0.95 -20.98
CA TYR A 92 8.96 0.54 -22.33
C TYR A 92 10.17 0.14 -23.17
N VAL A 93 11.23 0.97 -23.18
CA VAL A 93 12.45 0.68 -23.94
C VAL A 93 13.16 -0.56 -23.38
N GLN A 94 13.28 -0.69 -22.06
CA GLN A 94 13.93 -1.84 -21.41
C GLN A 94 13.17 -3.15 -21.65
N SER A 95 11.83 -3.12 -21.58
CA SER A 95 11.00 -4.32 -21.76
C SER A 95 10.89 -4.78 -23.21
N THR A 96 10.91 -3.86 -24.17
CA THR A 96 10.79 -4.19 -25.60
C THR A 96 12.15 -4.45 -26.26
N ARG A 97 13.23 -3.85 -25.76
CA ARG A 97 14.57 -3.89 -26.37
C ARG A 97 15.62 -4.36 -25.37
N LYS A 98 15.62 -5.67 -25.09
CA LYS A 98 16.52 -6.30 -24.10
C LYS A 98 18.02 -6.05 -24.33
N TYR A 99 18.46 -5.82 -25.57
CA TYR A 99 19.86 -5.52 -25.88
C TYR A 99 20.31 -4.10 -25.49
N LEU A 100 19.38 -3.23 -25.07
CA LEU A 100 19.66 -1.90 -24.53
C LEU A 100 19.73 -1.88 -22.99
N ILE A 101 19.52 -3.04 -22.35
CA ILE A 101 19.62 -3.19 -20.90
C ILE A 101 21.05 -2.84 -20.46
N GLY A 102 21.16 -1.92 -19.51
CA GLY A 102 22.44 -1.42 -18.98
C GLY A 102 23.13 -0.35 -19.84
N ALA A 103 22.79 -0.22 -21.12
CA ALA A 103 23.31 0.84 -22.00
C ALA A 103 22.54 2.16 -21.81
N ILE A 104 21.21 2.07 -21.73
CA ILE A 104 20.32 3.20 -21.46
C ILE A 104 19.89 3.16 -19.99
N LYS A 105 19.96 4.30 -19.32
CA LYS A 105 19.52 4.49 -17.93
C LYS A 105 18.29 5.39 -17.87
N LYS A 106 17.57 5.34 -16.74
CA LYS A 106 16.38 6.20 -16.53
C LYS A 106 16.75 7.68 -16.62
N GLU A 107 17.94 8.03 -16.15
CA GLU A 107 18.43 9.41 -16.20
C GLU A 107 18.58 9.91 -17.64
N ASP A 108 18.72 9.05 -18.66
CA ASP A 108 18.86 9.51 -20.04
C ASP A 108 17.59 10.14 -20.61
N PHE A 109 16.45 9.97 -19.94
CA PHE A 109 15.17 10.55 -20.33
C PHE A 109 14.90 11.79 -19.49
N CYS A 110 14.61 12.91 -20.15
CA CYS A 110 14.27 14.17 -19.48
C CYS A 110 13.02 14.76 -20.12
N TYR A 111 11.92 14.83 -19.39
CA TYR A 111 10.66 15.38 -19.87
C TYR A 111 10.41 16.79 -19.32
N ASP A 112 10.12 17.72 -20.23
CA ASP A 112 9.67 19.07 -19.91
C ASP A 112 8.14 19.15 -20.02
N THR A 113 7.50 19.38 -18.88
CA THR A 113 6.04 19.48 -18.74
C THR A 113 5.46 20.77 -19.30
N GLN A 114 6.27 21.82 -19.49
CA GLN A 114 5.84 23.09 -20.08
C GLN A 114 5.85 23.02 -21.60
N THR A 115 6.91 22.46 -22.18
CA THR A 115 7.07 22.36 -23.63
C THR A 115 6.56 21.05 -24.23
N PHE A 116 6.14 20.09 -23.39
CA PHE A 116 5.78 18.73 -23.75
C PHE A 116 6.86 18.04 -24.59
N THR A 117 8.12 18.21 -24.18
CA THR A 117 9.29 17.68 -24.92
C THR A 117 10.03 16.67 -24.07
N LEU A 118 10.16 15.45 -24.59
CA LEU A 118 11.03 14.41 -24.05
C LEU A 118 12.38 14.48 -24.77
N ASN A 119 13.44 14.84 -24.03
CA ASN A 119 14.82 14.73 -24.49
C ASN A 119 15.37 13.35 -24.09
N ILE A 120 16.00 12.66 -25.05
CA ILE A 120 16.71 11.40 -24.82
C ILE A 120 18.20 11.66 -25.05
N ALA A 121 18.99 11.55 -23.98
CA ALA A 121 20.44 11.68 -24.01
C ALA A 121 21.09 10.37 -24.48
N LEU A 122 21.79 10.41 -25.61
CA LEU A 122 22.37 9.23 -26.25
C LEU A 122 23.84 9.49 -26.61
N SER A 123 24.65 8.44 -26.62
CA SER A 123 25.92 8.41 -27.36
C SER A 123 25.68 8.20 -28.85
N ASP A 124 26.65 8.52 -29.70
CA ASP A 124 26.54 8.36 -31.16
C ASP A 124 26.15 6.93 -31.55
N ARG A 125 26.74 5.93 -30.89
CA ARG A 125 26.45 4.51 -31.13
C ARG A 125 25.01 4.14 -30.75
N GLU A 126 24.48 4.69 -29.66
CA GLU A 126 23.10 4.43 -29.24
C GLU A 126 22.10 5.18 -30.12
N TYR A 127 22.42 6.39 -30.56
CA TYR A 127 21.61 7.14 -31.51
C TYR A 127 21.42 6.37 -32.82
N ASP A 128 22.49 5.79 -33.36
CA ASP A 128 22.42 4.94 -34.56
C ASP A 128 21.56 3.69 -34.33
N ILE A 129 21.63 3.08 -33.15
CA ILE A 129 20.77 1.95 -32.78
C ILE A 129 19.30 2.37 -32.68
N PHE A 130 19.00 3.51 -32.06
CA PHE A 130 17.64 4.03 -31.93
C PHE A 130 17.04 4.38 -33.29
N LYS A 131 17.84 4.99 -34.16
CA LYS A 131 17.43 5.35 -35.51
C LYS A 131 17.26 4.12 -36.40
N GLY A 132 18.24 3.21 -36.41
CA GLY A 132 18.21 1.99 -37.22
C GLY A 132 17.12 1.00 -36.77
N GLY A 133 16.84 0.95 -35.47
CA GLY A 133 15.80 0.12 -34.87
C GLY A 133 14.40 0.73 -34.84
N LYS A 134 14.21 1.95 -35.37
CA LYS A 134 12.94 2.71 -35.32
C LYS A 134 12.38 2.95 -33.91
N ILE A 135 13.26 2.97 -32.91
CA ILE A 135 12.87 3.07 -31.49
C ILE A 135 12.20 4.43 -31.21
N PHE A 136 12.60 5.50 -31.90
CA PHE A 136 11.94 6.80 -31.78
C PHE A 136 10.47 6.77 -32.23
N ASP A 137 10.16 6.02 -33.29
CA ASP A 137 8.78 5.89 -33.79
C ASP A 137 7.95 5.07 -32.80
N ASP A 138 8.51 3.97 -32.28
CA ASP A 138 7.89 3.12 -31.27
C ASP A 138 7.58 3.90 -29.98
N ILE A 139 8.54 4.68 -29.47
CA ILE A 139 8.34 5.53 -28.28
C ILE A 139 7.27 6.58 -28.56
N LYS A 140 7.26 7.17 -29.75
CA LYS A 140 6.24 8.16 -30.13
C LYS A 140 4.83 7.55 -30.17
N GLU A 141 4.70 6.34 -30.69
CA GLU A 141 3.43 5.60 -30.68
C GLU A 141 2.99 5.29 -29.25
N PHE A 142 3.89 4.74 -28.43
CA PHE A 142 3.65 4.45 -27.02
C PHE A 142 3.20 5.68 -26.23
N LEU A 143 3.87 6.83 -26.41
CA LEU A 143 3.49 8.08 -25.76
C LEU A 143 2.11 8.56 -26.21
N ASN A 144 1.79 8.43 -27.50
CA ASN A 144 0.50 8.83 -28.03
C ASN A 144 -0.66 7.94 -27.54
N GLU A 145 -0.41 6.67 -27.26
CA GLU A 145 -1.40 5.74 -26.69
C GLU A 145 -1.65 5.98 -25.20
N ASN A 146 -0.63 6.39 -24.46
CA ASN A 146 -0.69 6.48 -23.00
C ASN A 146 -0.98 7.88 -22.47
N PHE A 147 -0.66 8.94 -23.22
CA PHE A 147 -0.83 10.33 -22.80
C PHE A 147 -1.72 11.12 -23.74
N CYS A 148 -2.36 12.16 -23.21
CA CYS A 148 -3.27 13.03 -23.96
C CYS A 148 -2.50 14.19 -24.64
N GLU A 149 -1.38 14.58 -24.05
CA GLU A 149 -0.51 15.67 -24.48
C GLU A 149 0.30 15.32 -25.74
N PRO A 150 0.58 16.30 -26.62
CA PRO A 150 1.33 16.08 -27.85
C PRO A 150 2.84 16.06 -27.57
N ILE A 151 3.32 14.98 -26.95
CA ILE A 151 4.72 14.85 -26.52
C ILE A 151 5.65 14.74 -27.74
N ARG A 152 6.64 15.63 -27.82
CA ARG A 152 7.69 15.64 -28.85
C ARG A 152 8.94 14.97 -28.33
N ILE A 153 9.65 14.26 -29.22
CA ILE A 153 10.93 13.64 -28.87
C ILE A 153 12.07 14.46 -29.47
N THR A 154 13.08 14.75 -28.65
CA THR A 154 14.34 15.38 -29.04
C THR A 154 15.50 14.54 -28.51
N THR A 155 16.69 14.75 -29.05
CA THR A 155 17.89 14.01 -28.63
C THR A 155 19.03 14.98 -28.34
N SER A 156 19.84 14.65 -27.34
CA SER A 156 21.06 15.38 -27.00
C SER A 156 22.23 14.43 -26.79
N SER A 157 23.46 14.94 -26.91
CA SER A 157 24.64 14.14 -26.56
C SER A 157 24.80 14.10 -25.04
N ARG A 158 25.21 12.96 -24.48
CA ARG A 158 25.48 12.84 -23.03
C ARG A 158 26.55 13.83 -22.53
N SER A 159 27.47 14.26 -23.40
CA SER A 159 28.53 15.24 -23.11
C SER A 159 28.05 16.69 -22.92
N GLU A 160 26.91 17.08 -23.47
CA GLU A 160 26.36 18.44 -23.35
C GLU A 160 25.61 18.66 -22.02
N ARG A 161 25.50 17.62 -21.18
CA ARG A 161 24.71 17.63 -19.95
C ARG A 161 25.43 18.25 -18.76
N GLU A 162 26.77 18.24 -18.75
CA GLU A 162 27.56 18.74 -17.62
C GLU A 162 27.59 20.27 -17.50
N SER A 163 27.17 21.01 -18.53
CA SER A 163 27.29 22.48 -18.56
C SER A 163 26.05 23.28 -18.14
N ASN A 164 24.89 22.65 -17.88
CA ASN A 164 23.62 23.39 -17.73
C ASN A 164 22.73 22.96 -16.54
N PHE A 165 23.30 22.61 -15.39
CA PHE A 165 22.53 22.47 -14.15
C PHE A 165 22.90 23.55 -13.13
N LYS A 166 22.06 24.59 -13.04
CA LYS A 166 21.89 25.31 -11.78
C LYS A 166 20.83 24.55 -10.99
N GLU A 167 21.21 24.09 -9.80
CA GLU A 167 20.32 23.47 -8.84
C GLU A 167 19.20 24.44 -8.46
N GLU A 168 17.98 24.17 -8.91
CA GLU A 168 16.78 24.54 -8.18
C GLU A 168 16.45 23.37 -7.26
N GLN A 169 16.53 23.62 -5.95
CA GLN A 169 16.02 22.71 -4.92
C GLN A 169 14.51 22.55 -5.13
N ALA A 170 14.11 21.39 -5.65
CA ALA A 170 12.74 20.95 -5.63
C ALA A 170 12.44 20.33 -4.26
N ASP A 171 11.30 20.74 -3.68
CA ASP A 171 10.75 20.25 -2.43
C ASP A 171 10.61 18.73 -2.47
N GLU A 172 11.33 18.03 -1.58
CA GLU A 172 11.45 16.56 -1.53
C GLU A 172 10.21 15.85 -0.95
N THR A 173 9.12 16.57 -0.74
CA THR A 173 7.88 16.01 -0.18
C THR A 173 6.80 15.92 -1.25
N ASP A 174 6.84 14.86 -2.04
CA ASP A 174 5.70 13.99 -2.32
C ASP A 174 6.17 12.87 -3.27
N PHE A 175 6.03 11.62 -2.82
CA PHE A 175 6.48 10.36 -3.44
C PHE A 175 7.96 9.98 -3.26
N GLU A 176 8.33 9.51 -2.05
CA GLU A 176 9.45 8.59 -1.90
C GLU A 176 9.22 7.35 -2.77
N ARG A 177 10.03 7.17 -3.81
CA ARG A 177 10.08 5.90 -4.57
C ARG A 177 10.34 4.78 -3.57
N ILE A 178 9.50 3.73 -3.57
CA ILE A 178 9.75 2.54 -2.75
C ILE A 178 11.06 1.92 -3.24
N LYS A 179 12.17 2.21 -2.55
CA LYS A 179 13.45 1.52 -2.75
C LYS A 179 13.22 0.05 -2.41
N LEU A 180 13.19 -0.80 -3.43
CA LEU A 180 13.05 -2.24 -3.28
C LEU A 180 14.40 -2.80 -2.82
N ARG A 181 14.41 -3.47 -1.66
CA ARG A 181 15.59 -4.21 -1.23
C ARG A 181 15.69 -5.49 -2.03
N THR A 182 16.92 -5.83 -2.39
CA THR A 182 17.20 -7.03 -3.18
C THR A 182 18.27 -7.85 -2.48
N LEU A 183 18.21 -9.15 -2.64
CA LEU A 183 19.24 -10.07 -2.19
C LEU A 183 19.74 -10.89 -3.37
N LYS A 184 21.04 -11.18 -3.35
CA LYS A 184 21.69 -12.01 -4.35
C LYS A 184 21.77 -13.44 -3.84
N VAL A 185 21.41 -14.40 -4.68
CA VAL A 185 21.50 -15.84 -4.39
C VAL A 185 22.64 -16.49 -5.17
N GLU A 186 23.18 -17.59 -4.66
CA GLU A 186 24.28 -18.31 -5.30
C GLU A 186 23.81 -19.61 -5.97
N ASN A 187 24.62 -20.14 -6.89
CA ASN A 187 24.43 -21.44 -7.52
C ASN A 187 23.03 -21.69 -8.09
N VAL A 188 22.46 -20.69 -8.78
CA VAL A 188 21.13 -20.79 -9.40
C VAL A 188 21.12 -21.87 -10.48
N ARG A 189 20.34 -22.92 -10.23
CA ARG A 189 20.09 -24.02 -11.17
C ARG A 189 18.68 -23.85 -11.71
N SER A 190 18.57 -23.12 -12.82
CA SER A 190 17.31 -22.96 -13.56
C SER A 190 16.94 -24.27 -14.25
N TYR A 191 15.70 -24.72 -14.06
CA TYR A 191 15.18 -25.92 -14.73
C TYR A 191 14.38 -25.59 -16.01
N ILE A 192 14.22 -24.29 -16.35
CA ILE A 192 13.28 -23.82 -17.40
C ILE A 192 13.89 -22.80 -18.39
N SER A 193 14.81 -21.91 -17.97
CA SER A 193 15.32 -20.76 -18.75
C SER A 193 16.86 -20.65 -18.74
N TYR A 194 17.47 -20.19 -19.84
CA TYR A 194 18.93 -19.96 -20.00
C TYR A 194 19.45 -18.67 -19.33
N ASP A 195 18.57 -17.72 -19.00
CA ASP A 195 18.93 -16.52 -18.23
C ASP A 195 18.59 -16.75 -16.77
N THR A 196 19.62 -16.92 -15.92
CA THR A 196 19.45 -17.07 -14.47
C THR A 196 19.46 -15.69 -13.83
N ASN A 197 18.29 -15.22 -13.41
CA ASN A 197 18.21 -14.07 -12.52
C ASN A 197 18.73 -14.52 -11.15
N ASP A 198 19.85 -13.96 -10.72
CA ASP A 198 20.50 -14.26 -9.42
C ASP A 198 20.18 -13.21 -8.36
N VAL A 199 19.36 -12.21 -8.70
CA VAL A 199 18.88 -11.15 -7.82
C VAL A 199 17.38 -11.30 -7.60
N ALA A 200 16.97 -11.37 -6.34
CA ALA A 200 15.58 -11.46 -5.91
C ALA A 200 15.21 -10.25 -5.04
N VAL A 201 13.97 -9.80 -5.14
CA VAL A 201 13.39 -8.77 -4.26
C VAL A 201 13.05 -9.40 -2.91
N TYR A 202 13.25 -8.66 -1.83
CA TYR A 202 12.81 -9.07 -0.49
C TYR A 202 11.30 -9.36 -0.51
N ILE A 203 10.87 -10.46 0.08
CA ILE A 203 9.44 -10.82 0.17
C ILE A 203 8.65 -9.69 0.82
N ALA A 204 9.19 -9.05 1.86
CA ALA A 204 8.57 -7.90 2.52
C ALA A 204 8.25 -6.73 1.57
N ASP A 205 9.03 -6.55 0.51
CA ASP A 205 8.85 -5.49 -0.47
C ASP A 205 8.03 -5.97 -1.68
N ALA A 206 8.15 -7.26 -2.04
CA ALA A 206 7.49 -7.86 -3.18
C ALA A 206 5.95 -7.99 -3.03
N VAL A 207 5.44 -8.21 -1.81
CA VAL A 207 3.98 -8.39 -1.57
C VAL A 207 3.16 -7.17 -2.02
N ASN A 208 3.77 -5.99 -2.04
CA ASN A 208 3.12 -4.74 -2.45
C ASN A 208 3.24 -4.44 -3.95
N LEU A 209 3.99 -5.24 -4.70
CA LEU A 209 4.13 -5.09 -6.14
C LEU A 209 2.94 -5.73 -6.86
N ARG A 210 2.47 -5.11 -7.93
CA ARG A 210 1.42 -5.65 -8.83
C ARG A 210 2.00 -5.94 -10.21
N SER A 211 3.20 -6.51 -10.23
CA SER A 211 4.00 -6.70 -11.44
C SER A 211 4.73 -8.05 -11.39
N ALA A 212 5.40 -8.37 -12.49
CA ALA A 212 6.41 -9.41 -12.49
C ALA A 212 7.48 -9.09 -11.42
N VAL A 213 7.84 -10.09 -10.64
CA VAL A 213 8.86 -9.98 -9.59
C VAL A 213 9.57 -11.33 -9.45
N THR A 214 10.87 -11.26 -9.19
CA THR A 214 11.67 -12.42 -8.80
C THR A 214 11.82 -12.40 -7.29
N VAL A 215 11.45 -13.48 -6.61
CA VAL A 215 11.58 -13.66 -5.16
C VAL A 215 12.29 -14.98 -4.87
N CYS A 216 13.03 -15.05 -3.77
CA CYS A 216 13.69 -16.28 -3.34
C CYS A 216 13.40 -16.57 -1.88
N GLY A 217 13.75 -17.76 -1.41
CA GLY A 217 13.64 -18.12 -0.01
C GLY A 217 13.93 -19.59 0.24
N ILE A 218 13.72 -20.00 1.48
CA ILE A 218 13.77 -21.38 1.94
C ILE A 218 12.33 -21.90 1.96
N ILE A 219 12.09 -23.06 1.34
CA ILE A 219 10.77 -23.71 1.37
C ILE A 219 10.40 -24.07 2.81
N THR A 220 9.20 -23.66 3.22
CA THR A 220 8.58 -24.06 4.49
C THR A 220 7.54 -25.15 4.29
N GLU A 221 6.83 -25.15 3.15
CA GLU A 221 5.80 -26.15 2.88
C GLU A 221 5.53 -26.32 1.38
N VAL A 222 5.28 -27.55 0.92
CA VAL A 222 4.78 -27.85 -0.42
C VAL A 222 3.50 -28.67 -0.33
N ARG A 223 2.40 -28.16 -0.92
CA ARG A 223 1.10 -28.86 -0.98
C ARG A 223 0.69 -29.11 -2.42
N LYS A 224 0.43 -30.36 -2.76
CA LYS A 224 -0.21 -30.75 -4.03
C LYS A 224 -1.73 -30.65 -3.90
N ARG A 225 -2.37 -30.04 -4.90
CA ARG A 225 -3.83 -29.94 -5.02
C ARG A 225 -4.27 -30.29 -6.42
N THR A 226 -5.51 -30.73 -6.57
CA THR A 226 -6.12 -31.04 -7.87
C THR A 226 -7.33 -30.14 -8.03
N ASN A 227 -7.46 -29.48 -9.18
CA ASN A 227 -8.64 -28.66 -9.46
C ASN A 227 -9.82 -29.52 -9.93
N ASP A 228 -11.00 -28.90 -10.04
CA ASP A 228 -12.24 -29.58 -10.47
C ASP A 228 -12.15 -30.20 -11.88
N LYS A 229 -11.14 -29.82 -12.67
CA LYS A 229 -10.84 -30.34 -14.01
C LYS A 229 -9.81 -31.48 -13.98
N GLY A 230 -9.45 -31.99 -12.81
CA GLY A 230 -8.50 -33.10 -12.65
C GLY A 230 -7.03 -32.73 -12.94
N LYS A 231 -6.70 -31.43 -12.96
CA LYS A 231 -5.32 -30.97 -13.19
C LYS A 231 -4.65 -30.64 -11.85
N ASP A 232 -3.49 -31.24 -11.64
CA ASP A 232 -2.65 -31.00 -10.47
C ASP A 232 -1.97 -29.63 -10.52
N TRP A 233 -1.90 -28.99 -9.36
CA TRP A 233 -1.18 -27.74 -9.11
C TRP A 233 -0.57 -27.77 -7.71
N PHE A 234 0.43 -26.93 -7.49
CA PHE A 234 1.22 -26.94 -6.26
C PHE A 234 1.13 -25.58 -5.59
N LEU A 235 0.92 -25.58 -4.27
CA LEU A 235 1.06 -24.42 -3.42
C LEU A 235 2.39 -24.56 -2.66
N ILE A 236 3.31 -23.63 -2.90
CA ILE A 236 4.66 -23.65 -2.33
C ILE A 236 4.79 -22.44 -1.41
N SER A 237 4.98 -22.69 -0.12
CA SER A 237 5.22 -21.67 0.91
C SER A 237 6.71 -21.58 1.20
N PHE A 238 7.24 -20.36 1.32
CA PHE A 238 8.66 -20.11 1.53
C PHE A 238 8.89 -18.77 2.25
N THR A 239 10.10 -18.60 2.80
CA THR A 239 10.52 -17.38 3.50
C THR A 239 11.96 -17.00 3.16
N ASP A 240 12.24 -15.70 3.08
CA ASP A 240 13.59 -15.13 2.93
C ASP A 240 14.09 -14.49 4.24
N LYS A 241 13.46 -14.79 5.39
CA LYS A 241 13.63 -14.10 6.69
C LYS A 241 13.05 -12.68 6.76
N THR A 242 12.65 -12.07 5.64
CA THR A 242 12.00 -10.74 5.59
C THR A 242 10.48 -10.86 5.63
N GLY A 243 9.93 -11.95 5.08
CA GLY A 243 8.51 -12.25 5.10
C GLY A 243 8.19 -13.71 4.75
N ASN A 244 6.91 -14.04 4.70
CA ASN A 244 6.41 -15.34 4.24
C ASN A 244 5.56 -15.13 2.99
N LEU A 245 5.72 -15.99 1.99
CA LEU A 245 4.94 -15.95 0.76
C LEU A 245 4.52 -17.36 0.34
N SER A 246 3.31 -17.47 -0.21
CA SER A 246 2.83 -18.70 -0.85
C SER A 246 2.58 -18.45 -2.32
N GLY A 247 3.28 -19.19 -3.17
CA GLY A 247 3.11 -19.16 -4.62
C GLY A 247 2.38 -20.39 -5.13
N HIS A 248 1.49 -20.19 -6.11
CA HIS A 248 0.83 -21.30 -6.79
C HIS A 248 1.51 -21.58 -8.14
N TYR A 249 1.77 -22.85 -8.43
CA TYR A 249 2.45 -23.29 -9.64
C TYR A 249 1.64 -24.36 -10.39
N PHE A 250 1.50 -24.18 -11.70
CA PHE A 250 0.85 -25.13 -12.59
C PHE A 250 1.90 -25.83 -13.48
N PRO A 251 2.46 -26.97 -13.06
CA PRO A 251 3.52 -27.63 -13.81
C PRO A 251 3.05 -28.15 -15.18
N ARG A 252 3.97 -28.16 -16.14
CA ARG A 252 3.85 -28.97 -17.36
C ARG A 252 4.13 -30.45 -17.04
N LYS A 253 3.64 -31.37 -17.87
CA LYS A 253 3.74 -32.83 -17.63
C LYS A 253 5.16 -33.32 -17.34
N ASP A 254 6.15 -32.75 -18.03
CA ASP A 254 7.57 -33.05 -17.91
C ASP A 254 8.23 -32.48 -16.63
N LYS A 255 7.55 -31.56 -15.93
CA LYS A 255 8.07 -30.85 -14.74
C LYS A 255 7.40 -31.28 -13.43
N VAL A 256 6.34 -32.10 -13.47
CA VAL A 256 5.63 -32.56 -12.26
C VAL A 256 6.58 -33.24 -11.27
N LYS A 257 7.40 -34.19 -11.73
CA LYS A 257 8.36 -34.92 -10.88
C LYS A 257 9.40 -34.02 -10.21
N PHE A 258 9.75 -32.91 -10.83
CA PHE A 258 10.69 -31.94 -10.26
C PHE A 258 10.05 -31.20 -9.09
N VAL A 259 8.81 -30.72 -9.25
CA VAL A 259 8.11 -30.02 -8.18
C VAL A 259 7.78 -30.97 -7.02
N GLU A 260 7.47 -32.23 -7.32
CA GLU A 260 7.27 -33.28 -6.30
C GLU A 260 8.55 -33.63 -5.53
N ALA A 261 9.73 -33.29 -6.07
CA ALA A 261 11.01 -33.51 -5.40
C ALA A 261 11.42 -32.34 -4.48
N LEU A 262 10.75 -31.18 -4.57
CA LEU A 262 10.98 -30.05 -3.67
C LEU A 262 10.53 -30.40 -2.25
N LYS A 263 11.36 -30.07 -1.27
CA LYS A 263 11.11 -30.36 0.15
C LYS A 263 11.38 -29.14 1.02
N GLU A 264 10.87 -29.19 2.24
CA GLU A 264 11.18 -28.21 3.29
C GLU A 264 12.70 -28.09 3.47
N GLY A 265 13.18 -26.86 3.58
CA GLY A 265 14.61 -26.54 3.70
C GLY A 265 15.34 -26.31 2.38
N ASP A 266 14.75 -26.64 1.23
CA ASP A 266 15.38 -26.35 -0.07
C ASP A 266 15.38 -24.83 -0.35
N GLY A 267 16.51 -24.33 -0.87
CA GLY A 267 16.62 -22.96 -1.36
C GLY A 267 16.05 -22.84 -2.76
N VAL A 268 15.16 -21.87 -2.95
CA VAL A 268 14.44 -21.65 -4.20
C VAL A 268 14.46 -20.19 -4.62
N ILE A 269 14.46 -19.97 -5.93
CA ILE A 269 14.21 -18.69 -6.58
C ILE A 269 13.08 -18.85 -7.59
N PHE A 270 12.12 -17.95 -7.53
CA PHE A 270 10.92 -17.98 -8.35
C PHE A 270 10.83 -16.70 -9.16
N ASP A 271 10.64 -16.84 -10.47
CA ASP A 271 10.12 -15.76 -11.29
C ASP A 271 8.62 -15.94 -11.43
N GLY A 272 7.87 -14.86 -11.25
CA GLY A 272 6.42 -14.94 -11.24
C GLY A 272 5.79 -13.57 -11.30
N GLU A 273 4.49 -13.55 -11.12
CA GLU A 273 3.69 -12.34 -11.10
C GLU A 273 2.93 -12.27 -9.78
N MET A 274 3.01 -11.10 -9.14
CA MET A 274 2.15 -10.78 -8.02
C MET A 274 0.77 -10.37 -8.54
N GLU A 275 -0.23 -11.13 -8.15
CA GLU A 275 -1.62 -11.00 -8.54
C GLU A 275 -2.49 -10.68 -7.31
N GLU A 276 -3.74 -10.29 -7.57
CA GLU A 276 -4.75 -10.06 -6.55
C GLU A 276 -5.89 -11.07 -6.76
N TYR A 277 -6.12 -11.95 -5.78
CA TYR A 277 -7.19 -12.95 -5.81
C TYR A 277 -8.13 -12.73 -4.62
N ASN A 278 -9.40 -12.41 -4.88
CA ASN A 278 -10.39 -12.03 -3.85
C ASN A 278 -9.90 -10.91 -2.91
N GLY A 279 -9.21 -9.91 -3.45
CA GLY A 279 -8.65 -8.79 -2.66
C GLY A 279 -7.40 -9.15 -1.85
N ARG A 280 -6.81 -10.33 -2.06
CA ARG A 280 -5.61 -10.82 -1.35
C ARG A 280 -4.42 -10.92 -2.31
N PRO A 281 -3.19 -10.55 -1.88
CA PRO A 281 -1.98 -10.82 -2.64
C PRO A 281 -1.82 -12.32 -2.88
N SER A 282 -1.61 -12.71 -4.13
CA SER A 282 -1.38 -14.08 -4.56
C SER A 282 -0.19 -14.08 -5.50
N TYR A 283 0.73 -15.02 -5.34
CA TYR A 283 1.89 -15.10 -6.22
C TYR A 283 1.72 -16.24 -7.22
N ARG A 284 1.70 -15.93 -8.52
CA ARG A 284 1.68 -16.93 -9.59
C ARG A 284 3.11 -17.22 -10.02
N ILE A 285 3.56 -18.44 -9.75
CA ILE A 285 4.90 -18.87 -10.11
C ILE A 285 4.91 -19.19 -11.62
N ASN A 286 5.82 -18.56 -12.36
CA ASN A 286 6.04 -18.84 -13.78
C ASN A 286 7.25 -19.78 -13.96
N ASN A 287 8.36 -19.49 -13.27
CA ASN A 287 9.58 -20.30 -13.29
C ASN A 287 10.05 -20.66 -11.88
N ILE A 288 10.72 -21.81 -11.78
CA ILE A 288 11.33 -22.30 -10.54
C ILE A 288 12.81 -22.59 -10.82
N GLY A 289 13.69 -22.03 -9.98
CA GLY A 289 15.10 -22.40 -9.87
C GLY A 289 15.41 -22.87 -8.45
N LEU A 290 16.35 -23.80 -8.34
CA LEU A 290 17.00 -24.11 -7.06
C LEU A 290 18.20 -23.18 -6.89
N CYS A 291 18.44 -22.70 -5.68
CA CYS A 291 19.59 -21.85 -5.37
C CYS A 291 20.10 -22.11 -3.96
N ASP A 292 21.33 -21.67 -3.70
CA ASP A 292 21.86 -21.63 -2.35
C ASP A 292 21.43 -20.30 -1.72
N PHE A 293 20.51 -20.37 -0.76
CA PHE A 293 20.07 -19.21 -0.01
C PHE A 293 21.18 -18.79 0.97
N PRO A 294 21.55 -17.50 1.07
CA PRO A 294 22.69 -17.09 1.89
C PRO A 294 22.44 -17.39 3.38
N ALA A 295 23.27 -18.26 3.98
CA ALA A 295 23.08 -18.69 5.37
C ALA A 295 23.13 -17.49 6.35
N ASP A 296 24.09 -16.60 6.14
CA ASP A 296 24.33 -15.40 6.93
C ASP A 296 23.48 -14.19 6.48
N PHE A 297 22.43 -14.41 5.67
CA PHE A 297 21.55 -13.32 5.26
C PHE A 297 20.90 -12.68 6.49
N VAL A 298 21.20 -11.39 6.69
CA VAL A 298 20.56 -10.50 7.65
C VAL A 298 19.76 -9.48 6.85
N PRO A 299 18.41 -9.46 6.98
CA PRO A 299 17.57 -8.48 6.30
C PRO A 299 18.05 -7.04 6.55
N GLU A 300 18.35 -6.31 5.48
CA GLU A 300 18.57 -4.87 5.58
C GLU A 300 17.29 -4.21 6.08
N ARG A 301 17.36 -3.45 7.18
CA ARG A 301 16.21 -2.69 7.67
C ARG A 301 16.04 -1.47 6.77
N LYS A 302 14.87 -1.33 6.16
CA LYS A 302 14.53 -0.07 5.48
C LYS A 302 14.32 1.00 6.55
N GLU A 303 14.95 2.16 6.38
CA GLU A 303 14.69 3.30 7.26
C GLU A 303 13.25 3.76 7.07
N GLY A 304 12.52 3.91 8.16
CA GLY A 304 11.16 4.43 8.13
C GLY A 304 11.17 5.94 7.98
N LYS A 305 10.05 6.47 7.48
CA LYS A 305 9.75 7.89 7.57
C LYS A 305 9.86 8.34 9.02
N LYS A 306 10.49 9.49 9.23
CA LYS A 306 10.58 10.13 10.54
C LYS A 306 9.26 10.79 10.90
N ALA A 307 9.02 10.98 12.19
CA ALA A 307 7.88 11.75 12.65
C ALA A 307 7.94 13.18 12.07
N PRO A 308 6.81 13.72 11.61
CA PRO A 308 6.78 15.09 11.10
C PRO A 308 7.03 16.11 12.21
N ALA A 309 7.60 17.26 11.85
CA ALA A 309 7.83 18.37 12.79
C ALA A 309 6.51 18.92 13.35
N ASN A 310 5.44 18.95 12.55
CA ASN A 310 4.13 19.50 12.92
C ASN A 310 3.00 18.53 12.54
N TYR A 311 1.88 18.61 13.27
CA TYR A 311 0.62 17.97 12.88
C TYR A 311 0.03 18.66 11.64
N LYS A 312 -0.64 17.89 10.78
CA LYS A 312 -1.19 18.38 9.51
C LYS A 312 -2.72 18.37 9.49
N LYS A 313 -3.35 17.28 9.90
CA LYS A 313 -4.78 17.03 9.71
C LYS A 313 -5.52 16.81 11.02
N ILE A 314 -4.99 15.97 11.90
CA ILE A 314 -5.55 15.69 13.21
C ILE A 314 -4.62 16.24 14.29
N PHE A 315 -5.16 17.11 15.13
CA PHE A 315 -4.44 17.78 16.21
C PHE A 315 -4.88 17.19 17.55
N PRO A 316 -3.94 16.94 18.48
CA PRO A 316 -4.30 16.56 19.85
C PRO A 316 -5.16 17.63 20.51
N GLN A 317 -6.07 17.17 21.38
CA GLN A 317 -7.00 18.02 22.11
C GLN A 317 -6.75 17.86 23.61
N GLU A 318 -6.85 18.95 24.36
CA GLU A 318 -6.76 18.90 25.81
C GLU A 318 -7.88 18.03 26.39
N LEU A 319 -7.52 17.11 27.29
CA LEU A 319 -8.48 16.21 27.92
C LEU A 319 -8.60 16.57 29.41
N GLN A 320 -9.68 17.26 29.77
CA GLN A 320 -9.95 17.57 31.18
C GLN A 320 -10.65 16.39 31.86
N ASP A 321 -9.91 15.66 32.69
CA ASP A 321 -10.46 14.54 33.45
C ASP A 321 -11.07 15.02 34.77
N ALA A 322 -12.37 15.30 34.77
CA ALA A 322 -13.10 15.75 35.96
C ALA A 322 -13.02 14.78 37.16
N THR A 323 -12.63 13.51 36.94
CA THR A 323 -12.49 12.54 38.04
C THR A 323 -11.26 12.76 38.94
N GLN A 324 -10.32 13.60 38.53
CA GLN A 324 -9.23 14.08 39.40
C GLN A 324 -9.68 15.17 40.40
N ILE A 325 -10.94 15.63 40.35
CA ILE A 325 -11.50 16.63 41.29
C ILE A 325 -12.33 15.96 42.39
N ASN A 326 -11.94 14.77 42.85
CA ASN A 326 -12.50 14.21 44.08
C ASN A 326 -11.65 14.65 45.27
N VAL A 327 -12.00 15.82 45.81
CA VAL A 327 -11.41 16.47 47.02
C VAL A 327 -11.39 15.56 48.27
N PHE A 328 -12.01 14.38 48.21
CA PHE A 328 -12.13 13.42 49.31
C PHE A 328 -11.48 12.04 49.05
N LYS A 329 -10.81 11.79 47.92
CA LYS A 329 -9.98 10.58 47.77
C LYS A 329 -8.60 10.85 48.38
N GLN A 330 -8.38 10.33 49.59
CA GLN A 330 -7.06 10.30 50.24
C GLN A 330 -6.10 9.45 49.40
N ASP A 331 -4.94 10.06 49.09
CA ASP A 331 -3.76 9.52 48.39
C ASP A 331 -3.81 9.44 46.85
N ASP A 332 -3.93 10.59 46.19
CA ASP A 332 -3.47 10.79 44.79
C ASP A 332 -1.94 10.82 44.72
N PHE A 333 -1.29 9.73 45.15
CA PHE A 333 0.13 9.53 44.91
C PHE A 333 0.33 8.98 43.50
N ILE A 334 1.14 9.67 42.70
CA ILE A 334 1.62 9.19 41.41
C ILE A 334 2.83 8.29 41.65
N PRO A 335 2.81 7.01 41.23
CA PRO A 335 3.95 6.12 41.39
C PRO A 335 5.23 6.69 40.75
N ASP A 336 6.34 6.73 41.50
CA ASP A 336 7.65 7.21 41.01
C ASP A 336 8.07 6.56 39.69
N CYS A 337 7.68 5.31 39.45
CA CYS A 337 7.97 4.60 38.21
C CYS A 337 7.30 5.19 36.96
N LEU A 338 6.28 6.04 37.10
CA LEU A 338 5.64 6.79 36.01
C LEU A 338 6.29 8.15 35.76
N MET A 339 7.08 8.67 36.70
CA MET A 339 7.73 9.98 36.59
C MET A 339 8.84 9.98 35.53
N GLY A 340 8.95 11.05 34.77
CA GLY A 340 9.87 11.21 33.66
C GLY A 340 9.55 10.31 32.46
N LYS A 341 8.30 9.83 32.35
CA LYS A 341 7.87 8.93 31.27
C LYS A 341 6.63 9.46 30.58
N THR A 342 6.54 9.12 29.30
CA THR A 342 5.37 9.37 28.48
C THR A 342 4.78 8.05 28.01
N PHE A 343 3.49 7.90 28.20
CA PHE A 343 2.72 6.77 27.67
C PHE A 343 1.66 7.29 26.72
N VAL A 344 1.40 6.55 25.65
CA VAL A 344 0.20 6.75 24.84
C VAL A 344 -0.65 5.50 24.93
N VAL A 345 -1.79 5.65 25.58
CA VAL A 345 -2.80 4.61 25.69
C VAL A 345 -3.73 4.73 24.51
N PHE A 346 -3.94 3.67 23.74
CA PHE A 346 -4.76 3.74 22.54
C PHE A 346 -5.58 2.48 22.32
N ASP A 347 -6.62 2.64 21.51
CA ASP A 347 -7.54 1.61 21.06
C ASP A 347 -7.92 1.91 19.60
N VAL A 348 -8.15 0.85 18.80
CA VAL A 348 -8.59 0.99 17.42
C VAL A 348 -9.85 0.17 17.12
N GLU A 349 -10.81 0.80 16.45
CA GLU A 349 -11.95 0.10 15.87
C GLU A 349 -11.65 -0.24 14.41
N THR A 350 -12.12 -1.40 13.96
CA THR A 350 -11.69 -1.99 12.69
C THR A 350 -12.81 -2.71 11.96
N THR A 351 -12.63 -2.98 10.67
CA THR A 351 -13.60 -3.71 9.83
C THR A 351 -13.65 -5.22 10.11
N GLY A 352 -12.84 -5.72 11.06
CA GLY A 352 -12.72 -7.13 11.40
C GLY A 352 -11.43 -7.44 12.16
N LEU A 353 -11.10 -8.72 12.33
CA LEU A 353 -9.96 -9.17 13.17
C LEU A 353 -8.74 -9.61 12.35
N ASP A 354 -8.80 -9.56 11.02
CA ASP A 354 -7.68 -9.96 10.15
C ASP A 354 -6.69 -8.81 10.02
N VAL A 355 -5.59 -8.89 10.77
CA VAL A 355 -4.53 -7.88 10.81
C VAL A 355 -4.03 -7.48 9.42
N LEU A 356 -3.96 -8.43 8.48
CA LEU A 356 -3.44 -8.18 7.15
C LEU A 356 -4.49 -7.53 6.24
N ASN A 357 -5.76 -7.89 6.38
CA ASN A 357 -6.77 -7.55 5.38
C ASN A 357 -7.80 -6.52 5.84
N ASP A 358 -8.08 -6.43 7.12
CA ASP A 358 -9.04 -5.46 7.66
C ASP A 358 -8.44 -4.04 7.71
N ARG A 359 -9.33 -3.07 7.93
CA ARG A 359 -9.02 -1.63 7.89
C ARG A 359 -9.44 -0.97 9.19
N ILE A 360 -8.69 0.04 9.60
CA ILE A 360 -9.02 0.86 10.78
C ILE A 360 -10.15 1.82 10.42
N THR A 361 -11.14 1.94 11.31
CA THR A 361 -12.32 2.82 11.18
C THR A 361 -12.37 3.91 12.25
N GLU A 362 -11.72 3.72 13.40
CA GLU A 362 -11.56 4.75 14.44
C GLU A 362 -10.21 4.54 15.14
N ILE A 363 -9.55 5.64 15.51
CA ILE A 363 -8.42 5.62 16.45
C ILE A 363 -8.80 6.52 17.62
N GLY A 364 -8.63 6.03 18.83
CA GLY A 364 -8.73 6.81 20.05
C GLY A 364 -7.49 6.61 20.90
N ALA A 365 -6.92 7.70 21.40
CA ALA A 365 -5.72 7.65 22.21
C ALA A 365 -5.68 8.77 23.24
N VAL A 366 -4.99 8.50 24.34
CA VAL A 366 -4.81 9.41 25.48
C VAL A 366 -3.34 9.39 25.87
N LYS A 367 -2.77 10.58 26.10
CA LYS A 367 -1.39 10.73 26.53
C LYS A 367 -1.31 10.86 28.04
N ILE A 368 -0.43 10.08 28.64
CA ILE A 368 -0.04 10.18 30.04
C ILE A 368 1.38 10.72 30.09
N VAL A 369 1.60 11.80 30.84
CA VAL A 369 2.92 12.37 31.11
C VAL A 369 3.08 12.48 32.61
N ASP A 370 4.17 11.91 33.14
CA ASP A 370 4.46 11.93 34.57
C ASP A 370 3.29 11.37 35.40
N GLY A 371 2.65 10.31 34.91
CA GLY A 371 1.51 9.67 35.56
C GLY A 371 0.17 10.42 35.47
N GLU A 372 0.12 11.58 34.81
CA GLU A 372 -1.10 12.36 34.61
C GLU A 372 -1.60 12.29 33.16
N ILE A 373 -2.91 12.15 32.99
CA ILE A 373 -3.58 12.24 31.69
C ILE A 373 -3.57 13.70 31.23
N LYS A 374 -3.06 13.99 30.02
CA LYS A 374 -2.87 15.36 29.51
C LYS A 374 -3.77 15.72 28.34
N ASP A 375 -3.65 14.96 27.27
CA ASP A 375 -4.34 15.23 26.01
C ASP A 375 -4.84 13.94 25.38
N CYS A 376 -5.66 14.09 24.35
CA CYS A 376 -6.18 12.99 23.56
C CYS A 376 -5.99 13.22 22.06
N PHE A 377 -6.02 12.12 21.32
CA PHE A 377 -6.06 12.08 19.86
C PHE A 377 -7.20 11.15 19.47
N THR A 378 -8.14 11.64 18.67
CA THR A 378 -9.26 10.82 18.20
C THR A 378 -9.66 11.18 16.78
N THR A 379 -9.98 10.18 15.97
CA THR A 379 -10.55 10.41 14.64
C THR A 379 -11.26 9.17 14.11
N LEU A 380 -12.37 9.38 13.39
CA LEU A 380 -12.94 8.37 12.51
C LEU A 380 -12.14 8.34 11.20
N ILE A 381 -12.05 7.16 10.59
CA ILE A 381 -11.24 6.90 9.41
C ILE A 381 -12.12 6.23 8.35
N ASN A 382 -12.02 6.71 7.11
CA ASN A 382 -12.61 6.04 5.97
C ASN A 382 -11.79 4.79 5.62
N PRO A 383 -12.33 3.57 5.82
CA PRO A 383 -11.58 2.33 5.58
C PRO A 383 -11.46 1.98 4.09
N GLN A 384 -12.14 2.72 3.21
CA GLN A 384 -12.24 2.47 1.76
C GLN A 384 -12.78 1.07 1.40
N VAL A 385 -13.46 0.42 2.34
CA VAL A 385 -14.13 -0.87 2.19
C VAL A 385 -15.44 -0.83 2.95
N ASN A 386 -16.39 -1.69 2.58
CA ASN A 386 -17.68 -1.75 3.25
C ASN A 386 -17.58 -2.33 4.67
N ILE A 387 -18.05 -1.61 5.68
CA ILE A 387 -18.24 -2.10 7.04
C ILE A 387 -19.49 -2.99 7.07
N SER A 388 -19.34 -4.22 7.55
CA SER A 388 -20.47 -5.17 7.65
C SER A 388 -21.42 -4.82 8.79
N GLU A 389 -22.70 -5.18 8.66
CA GLU A 389 -23.70 -4.97 9.72
C GLU A 389 -23.28 -5.58 11.06
N LYS A 390 -22.58 -6.72 11.03
CA LYS A 390 -22.04 -7.35 12.24
C LYS A 390 -21.07 -6.42 12.97
N ILE A 391 -20.13 -5.81 12.24
CA ILE A 391 -19.16 -4.88 12.83
C ILE A 391 -19.84 -3.60 13.28
N THR A 392 -20.77 -3.07 12.50
CA THR A 392 -21.58 -1.90 12.89
C THR A 392 -22.37 -2.18 14.16
N SER A 393 -22.90 -3.39 14.37
CA SER A 393 -23.63 -3.74 15.59
C SER A 393 -22.77 -3.80 16.85
N ILE A 394 -21.45 -3.99 16.69
CA ILE A 394 -20.47 -4.05 17.79
C ILE A 394 -19.94 -2.65 18.09
N THR A 395 -19.46 -1.96 17.06
CA THR A 395 -18.75 -0.67 17.18
C THR A 395 -19.67 0.55 17.14
N GLY A 396 -20.89 0.39 16.64
CA GLY A 396 -21.79 1.50 16.33
C GLY A 396 -21.37 2.34 15.12
N ILE A 397 -20.24 2.03 14.46
CA ILE A 397 -19.72 2.78 13.32
C ILE A 397 -20.40 2.31 12.04
N THR A 398 -21.09 3.23 11.35
CA THR A 398 -21.76 2.96 10.07
C THR A 398 -20.90 3.40 8.88
N ASN A 399 -21.20 2.88 7.68
CA ASN A 399 -20.51 3.29 6.45
C ASN A 399 -20.70 4.80 6.16
N GLU A 400 -21.85 5.36 6.53
CA GLU A 400 -22.17 6.78 6.34
C GLU A 400 -21.34 7.68 7.26
N MET A 401 -21.06 7.23 8.50
CA MET A 401 -20.26 7.99 9.47
C MET A 401 -18.81 8.20 9.02
N VAL A 402 -18.28 7.25 8.24
CA VAL A 402 -16.87 7.24 7.80
C VAL A 402 -16.69 7.67 6.35
N ALA A 403 -17.76 7.85 5.57
CA ALA A 403 -17.66 8.09 4.13
C ALA A 403 -16.89 9.37 3.77
N ASP A 404 -17.04 10.44 4.57
CA ASP A 404 -16.41 11.75 4.40
C ASP A 404 -15.14 11.94 5.25
N LYS A 405 -14.74 10.91 6.00
CA LYS A 405 -13.62 10.95 6.94
C LYS A 405 -12.29 10.75 6.21
N PRO A 406 -11.16 11.21 6.78
CA PRO A 406 -9.86 10.97 6.17
C PRO A 406 -9.55 9.49 6.06
N VAL A 407 -8.76 9.11 5.06
CA VAL A 407 -8.19 7.75 4.98
C VAL A 407 -6.94 7.66 5.87
N PHE A 408 -6.52 6.44 6.22
CA PHE A 408 -5.38 6.22 7.12
C PHE A 408 -4.10 6.94 6.64
N SER A 409 -3.80 6.90 5.34
CA SER A 409 -2.61 7.53 4.76
C SER A 409 -2.53 9.05 5.00
N GLU A 410 -3.68 9.72 5.13
CA GLU A 410 -3.74 11.16 5.39
C GLU A 410 -3.52 11.53 6.86
N ILE A 411 -3.69 10.60 7.79
CA ILE A 411 -3.58 10.85 9.24
C ILE A 411 -2.41 10.11 9.90
N CYS A 412 -1.79 9.16 9.18
CA CYS A 412 -0.79 8.27 9.75
C CYS A 412 0.39 9.05 10.35
N SER A 413 0.86 10.11 9.67
CA SER A 413 1.97 10.94 10.14
C SER A 413 1.64 11.69 11.43
N ASP A 414 0.39 12.11 11.59
CA ASP A 414 -0.07 12.83 12.78
C ASP A 414 -0.11 11.91 13.98
N PHE A 415 -0.69 10.71 13.84
CA PHE A 415 -0.67 9.74 14.92
C PHE A 415 0.75 9.25 15.22
N TYR A 416 1.62 9.12 14.21
CA TYR A 416 3.01 8.69 14.40
C TYR A 416 3.80 9.72 15.23
N LYS A 417 3.57 11.02 14.96
CA LYS A 417 4.07 12.11 15.80
C LYS A 417 3.52 12.04 17.22
N TYR A 418 2.23 11.74 17.38
CA TYR A 418 1.59 11.71 18.68
C TYR A 418 2.18 10.64 19.63
N VAL A 419 2.57 9.49 19.07
CA VAL A 419 3.19 8.38 19.80
C VAL A 419 4.72 8.44 19.86
N GLU A 420 5.34 9.45 19.26
CA GLU A 420 6.80 9.58 19.22
C GLU A 420 7.39 9.59 20.63
N ASN A 421 8.44 8.79 20.86
CA ASN A 421 9.13 8.62 22.15
C ASN A 421 8.26 8.18 23.34
N ALA A 422 7.03 7.70 23.09
CA ALA A 422 6.15 7.18 24.14
C ALA A 422 6.22 5.65 24.25
N ILE A 423 5.92 5.13 25.44
CA ILE A 423 5.58 3.71 25.62
C ILE A 423 4.10 3.54 25.27
N LEU A 424 3.78 2.63 24.37
CA LEU A 424 2.40 2.36 24.00
C LEU A 424 1.71 1.50 25.05
N VAL A 425 0.42 1.73 25.28
CA VAL A 425 -0.38 0.93 26.21
C VAL A 425 -1.71 0.63 25.55
N ALA A 426 -2.17 -0.61 25.64
CA ALA A 426 -3.50 -1.01 25.20
C ALA A 426 -4.02 -2.15 26.08
N HIS A 427 -5.29 -2.53 25.91
CA HIS A 427 -5.87 -3.70 26.55
C HIS A 427 -5.99 -4.82 25.53
N ASN A 428 -5.29 -5.94 25.74
CA ASN A 428 -5.04 -6.96 24.71
C ASN A 428 -4.16 -6.42 23.54
N ALA A 429 -3.10 -5.70 23.91
CA ALA A 429 -2.32 -4.83 23.02
C ALA A 429 -1.77 -5.49 21.74
N ASN A 430 -1.57 -6.81 21.73
CA ASN A 430 -1.07 -7.51 20.55
C ASN A 430 -1.93 -7.28 19.30
N PHE A 431 -3.25 -7.14 19.45
CA PHE A 431 -4.14 -6.89 18.33
C PHE A 431 -3.92 -5.48 17.75
N ASP A 432 -4.11 -4.44 18.57
CA ASP A 432 -4.02 -3.03 18.19
C ASP A 432 -2.63 -2.69 17.64
N ILE A 433 -1.58 -3.17 18.30
CA ILE A 433 -0.18 -2.97 17.86
C ILE A 433 0.05 -3.61 16.50
N SER A 434 -0.48 -4.82 16.26
CA SER A 434 -0.32 -5.50 14.97
C SER A 434 -1.09 -4.81 13.85
N MET A 435 -2.32 -4.34 14.14
CA MET A 435 -3.11 -3.52 13.21
C MET A 435 -2.36 -2.25 12.82
N MET A 436 -1.86 -1.50 13.80
CA MET A 436 -1.12 -0.26 13.56
C MET A 436 0.19 -0.52 12.80
N LYS A 437 0.97 -1.55 13.17
CA LYS A 437 2.20 -1.93 12.46
C LYS A 437 1.95 -2.24 10.99
N ASN A 438 0.92 -3.02 10.67
CA ASN A 438 0.58 -3.35 9.29
C ASN A 438 0.17 -2.11 8.48
N HIS A 439 -0.62 -1.21 9.07
CA HIS A 439 -1.03 0.02 8.39
C HIS A 439 0.13 1.00 8.20
N TYR A 440 0.98 1.18 9.21
CA TYR A 440 2.18 2.01 9.10
C TYR A 440 3.19 1.52 8.08
N LEU A 441 3.37 0.20 7.98
CA LEU A 441 4.28 -0.40 7.02
C LEU A 441 3.93 -0.03 5.57
N ARG A 442 2.63 0.06 5.25
CA ARG A 442 2.14 0.46 3.92
C ARG A 442 2.44 1.93 3.60
N GLU A 443 2.48 2.77 4.63
CA GLU A 443 2.75 4.20 4.52
C GLU A 443 4.25 4.54 4.65
N GLY A 444 5.11 3.53 4.87
CA GLY A 444 6.55 3.68 5.00
C GLY A 444 7.04 4.07 6.41
N TYR A 445 6.21 3.89 7.43
CA TYR A 445 6.59 4.09 8.84
C TYR A 445 6.83 2.75 9.54
N TYR A 446 7.74 2.75 10.53
CA TYR A 446 7.93 1.61 11.43
C TYR A 446 7.55 2.01 12.84
N LEU A 447 6.54 1.34 13.41
CA LEU A 447 6.15 1.54 14.80
C LEU A 447 7.09 0.74 15.71
N GLU A 448 8.09 1.41 16.25
CA GLU A 448 9.19 0.81 17.03
C GLU A 448 9.01 0.94 18.55
N ASN A 449 7.96 1.63 18.98
CA ASN A 449 7.67 1.85 20.38
C ASN A 449 7.57 0.52 21.15
N SER A 450 8.16 0.48 22.34
CA SER A 450 7.83 -0.53 23.33
C SER A 450 6.36 -0.40 23.72
N TYR A 451 5.72 -1.51 24.09
CA TYR A 451 4.32 -1.50 24.49
C TYR A 451 4.07 -2.34 25.74
N LEU A 452 3.01 -2.01 26.46
CA LEU A 452 2.51 -2.71 27.64
C LEU A 452 1.06 -3.14 27.43
N ASP A 453 0.71 -4.30 27.96
CA ASP A 453 -0.65 -4.84 27.89
C ASP A 453 -1.33 -4.81 29.26
N THR A 454 -2.37 -3.98 29.40
CA THR A 454 -3.13 -3.90 30.65
C THR A 454 -3.89 -5.19 30.96
N LEU A 455 -4.21 -6.03 29.97
CA LEU A 455 -4.79 -7.36 30.20
C LEU A 455 -3.82 -8.26 30.98
N GLU A 456 -2.55 -8.28 30.57
CA GLU A 456 -1.51 -9.06 31.23
C GLU A 456 -1.20 -8.49 32.62
N ILE A 457 -1.07 -7.17 32.74
CA ILE A 457 -0.86 -6.51 34.03
C ILE A 457 -2.02 -6.82 34.99
N SER A 458 -3.26 -6.79 34.50
CA SER A 458 -4.45 -7.11 35.30
C SER A 458 -4.43 -8.55 35.80
N ARG A 459 -4.12 -9.53 34.93
CA ARG A 459 -4.01 -10.95 35.31
C ARG A 459 -2.96 -11.22 36.37
N ASN A 460 -1.85 -10.48 36.32
CA ASN A 460 -0.74 -10.64 37.25
C ASN A 460 -0.96 -9.93 38.58
N THR A 461 -1.79 -8.88 38.59
CA THR A 461 -1.98 -7.99 39.75
C THR A 461 -3.26 -8.32 40.53
N LEU A 462 -4.35 -8.62 39.81
CA LEU A 462 -5.66 -8.86 40.38
C LEU A 462 -5.96 -10.37 40.46
N LYS A 463 -6.73 -10.78 41.47
CA LYS A 463 -7.14 -12.18 41.66
C LYS A 463 -8.64 -12.25 41.88
N GLY A 464 -9.26 -13.34 41.41
CA GLY A 464 -10.67 -13.65 41.70
C GLY A 464 -11.70 -13.01 40.76
N LEU A 465 -11.28 -12.35 39.67
CA LEU A 465 -12.21 -11.86 38.64
C LEU A 465 -12.72 -13.01 37.75
N LYS A 466 -13.97 -12.90 37.30
CA LYS A 466 -14.61 -13.88 36.39
C LYS A 466 -13.86 -14.01 35.05
N ASN A 467 -13.32 -12.90 34.57
CA ASN A 467 -12.47 -12.76 33.40
C ASN A 467 -11.73 -11.41 33.54
N TYR A 468 -10.90 -11.08 32.56
CA TYR A 468 -10.11 -9.84 32.56
C TYR A 468 -10.39 -8.97 31.35
N GLN A 469 -11.61 -9.05 30.79
CA GLN A 469 -12.04 -8.13 29.74
C GLN A 469 -12.08 -6.70 30.29
N LEU A 470 -11.85 -5.69 29.44
CA LEU A 470 -11.76 -4.29 29.84
C LEU A 470 -12.93 -3.87 30.75
N ASN A 471 -14.17 -4.16 30.34
CA ASN A 471 -15.36 -3.87 31.14
C ASN A 471 -15.30 -4.46 32.56
N THR A 472 -14.90 -5.71 32.70
CA THR A 472 -14.86 -6.42 33.99
C THR A 472 -13.79 -5.86 34.92
N VAL A 473 -12.65 -5.43 34.36
CA VAL A 473 -11.58 -4.83 35.16
C VAL A 473 -11.90 -3.37 35.50
N CYS A 474 -12.50 -2.61 34.57
CA CYS A 474 -13.01 -1.27 34.83
C CYS A 474 -14.10 -1.28 35.92
N ASP A 475 -15.02 -2.25 35.90
CA ASP A 475 -16.05 -2.43 36.94
C ASP A 475 -15.41 -2.63 38.33
N TYR A 476 -14.31 -3.37 38.41
CA TYR A 476 -13.58 -3.60 39.67
C TYR A 476 -13.01 -2.32 40.27
N PHE A 477 -12.57 -1.37 39.43
CA PHE A 477 -12.04 -0.07 39.85
C PHE A 477 -13.08 1.05 39.82
N GLU A 478 -14.36 0.72 39.59
CA GLU A 478 -15.46 1.69 39.47
C GLU A 478 -15.24 2.74 38.35
N ILE A 479 -14.57 2.33 37.25
CA ILE A 479 -14.31 3.18 36.08
C ILE A 479 -15.47 3.02 35.09
N GLN A 480 -16.24 4.10 34.89
CA GLN A 480 -17.35 4.13 33.92
C GLN A 480 -16.87 4.62 32.55
N PHE A 481 -17.34 3.97 31.48
CA PHE A 481 -17.03 4.34 30.10
C PHE A 481 -18.08 3.82 29.12
N LEU A 482 -18.11 4.38 27.90
CA LEU A 482 -18.94 3.91 26.80
C LEU A 482 -18.14 2.90 25.97
N HIS A 483 -18.47 1.61 26.12
CA HIS A 483 -17.74 0.53 25.44
C HIS A 483 -17.88 0.60 23.92
N HIS A 484 -16.83 0.20 23.21
CA HIS A 484 -16.74 0.17 21.74
C HIS A 484 -16.72 1.56 21.08
N ARG A 485 -16.16 2.52 21.79
CA ARG A 485 -15.75 3.81 21.23
C ARG A 485 -14.28 4.02 21.55
N ALA A 486 -13.45 4.10 20.52
CA ALA A 486 -12.00 3.99 20.68
C ALA A 486 -11.44 4.98 21.72
N LEU A 487 -11.88 6.25 21.71
CA LEU A 487 -11.39 7.23 22.69
C LEU A 487 -11.87 6.91 24.12
N SER A 488 -13.11 6.44 24.27
CA SER A 488 -13.66 6.09 25.57
C SER A 488 -12.93 4.87 26.15
N ASP A 489 -12.67 3.86 25.32
CA ASP A 489 -11.96 2.64 25.71
C ASP A 489 -10.49 2.93 26.01
N ALA A 490 -9.82 3.78 25.23
CA ALA A 490 -8.46 4.26 25.51
C ALA A 490 -8.37 5.07 26.82
N HIS A 491 -9.35 5.94 27.11
CA HIS A 491 -9.38 6.72 28.36
C HIS A 491 -9.64 5.84 29.59
N ALA A 492 -10.59 4.90 29.50
CA ALA A 492 -10.80 3.90 30.54
C ALA A 492 -9.53 3.06 30.77
N THR A 493 -8.88 2.62 29.69
CA THR A 493 -7.62 1.87 29.75
C THR A 493 -6.50 2.70 30.39
N ALA A 494 -6.46 4.01 30.17
CA ALA A 494 -5.47 4.90 30.79
C ALA A 494 -5.66 4.99 32.31
N LYS A 495 -6.90 5.18 32.76
CA LYS A 495 -7.24 5.14 34.20
C LYS A 495 -6.90 3.79 34.81
N LEU A 496 -7.31 2.72 34.16
CA LEU A 496 -7.02 1.35 34.58
C LEU A 496 -5.51 1.12 34.71
N PHE A 497 -4.73 1.53 33.71
CA PHE A 497 -3.27 1.41 33.73
C PHE A 497 -2.67 2.10 34.96
N ILE A 498 -3.05 3.35 35.24
CA ILE A 498 -2.55 4.09 36.40
C ILE A 498 -2.90 3.36 37.71
N GLU A 499 -4.14 2.89 37.88
CA GLU A 499 -4.57 2.17 39.08
C GLU A 499 -3.82 0.83 39.27
N LEU A 500 -3.61 0.08 38.17
CA LEU A 500 -2.81 -1.15 38.20
C LEU A 500 -1.35 -0.88 38.61
N ILE A 501 -0.75 0.19 38.10
CA ILE A 501 0.63 0.57 38.45
C ILE A 501 0.71 1.10 39.90
N LYS A 502 -0.31 1.80 40.42
CA LYS A 502 -0.39 2.14 41.85
C LYS A 502 -0.36 0.90 42.74
N LEU A 503 -1.12 -0.14 42.38
CA LEU A 503 -1.12 -1.42 43.12
C LEU A 503 0.23 -2.14 43.02
N LYS A 504 0.83 -2.18 41.81
CA LYS A 504 2.07 -2.91 41.56
C LYS A 504 3.32 -2.18 42.06
N LYS A 505 3.29 -0.84 42.11
CA LYS A 505 4.39 0.08 42.46
C LYS A 505 5.62 0.01 41.55
N CYS A 506 5.53 -0.66 40.40
CA CYS A 506 6.56 -0.71 39.37
C CYS A 506 5.97 -0.98 37.99
N LEU A 507 6.72 -0.64 36.94
CA LEU A 507 6.41 -1.03 35.56
C LEU A 507 6.84 -2.49 35.31
N PRO A 508 6.14 -3.24 34.45
CA PRO A 508 6.36 -4.67 34.25
C PRO A 508 7.51 -4.99 33.25
N PHE A 509 8.56 -4.16 33.22
CA PHE A 509 9.71 -4.35 32.33
C PHE A 509 10.67 -5.44 32.82
#